data_AF-A0A947S8J1-F1
#
_entry.id   AF-A0A947S8J1-F1
#
_cell.length_a   1.000
_cell.length_b   1.000
_cell.length_c   1.000
_cell.angle_alpha   90.00
_cell.angle_beta   90.00
_cell.angle_gamma   90.00
#
_symmetry.space_group_name_H-M   'P 1'
#
loop_
_entity.id
_entity.type
_entity.pdbx_description
1 polymer ?
#
loop_
_entity_poly.entity_id
_entity_poly.type
_entity_poly.pdbx_seq_one_letter_code
_entity_poly.pdbx_strand_id
1 'polypeptide(L)'
;MEKLTRLPFNPKPSTIMHVDINSCFATIEQQANPSLRGKPVAVAAFDSPSGCILASSIEAKKLGIKTGFRVKEGKLICPDLIVLEPDPPKYRDVHLKLRNLLRTYTENVIPKSIDEFVLNLEGYPAYKKGMFSVGKEIKKRIKNEVG
;
A
#
# COMPACT_ATOMS: atom_id res chain seq x y z
N MET A 1 22.64 -19.15 16.42
CA MET A 1 21.52 -19.49 15.52
C MET A 1 20.59 -20.60 16.04
N GLU A 2 20.89 -21.26 17.18
CA GLU A 2 20.06 -22.34 17.76
C GLU A 2 18.77 -21.90 18.49
N LYS A 3 18.56 -20.59 18.77
CA LYS A 3 17.43 -20.15 19.62
C LYS A 3 16.08 -19.98 18.91
N LEU A 4 16.05 -19.96 17.57
CA LEU A 4 14.81 -19.73 16.81
C LEU A 4 14.07 -21.03 16.43
N THR A 5 14.69 -22.19 16.58
CA THR A 5 14.13 -23.50 16.16
C THR A 5 13.31 -24.20 17.24
N ARG A 6 13.15 -23.61 18.44
CA ARG A 6 12.39 -24.18 19.57
C ARG A 6 11.46 -23.16 20.25
N LEU A 7 10.79 -22.31 19.48
CA LEU A 7 9.71 -21.49 20.05
C LEU A 7 8.45 -22.37 20.21
N PRO A 8 7.84 -22.43 21.41
CA PRO A 8 6.60 -23.16 21.59
C PRO A 8 5.48 -22.52 20.75
N PHE A 9 4.56 -23.35 20.25
CA PHE A 9 3.37 -22.86 19.56
C PHE A 9 2.57 -21.93 20.48
N ASN A 10 2.27 -20.73 20.01
CA ASN A 10 1.42 -19.79 20.74
C ASN A 10 -0.04 -20.00 20.28
N PRO A 11 -0.92 -20.60 21.11
CA PRO A 11 -2.31 -20.85 20.73
C PRO A 11 -3.20 -19.61 20.83
N LYS A 12 -2.67 -18.47 21.32
CA LYS A 12 -3.45 -17.24 21.44
C LYS A 12 -3.90 -16.76 20.06
N PRO A 13 -5.16 -16.32 19.91
CA PRO A 13 -5.60 -15.66 18.69
C PRO A 13 -4.72 -14.45 18.37
N SER A 14 -4.47 -14.19 17.08
CA SER A 14 -3.65 -13.05 16.67
C SER A 14 -4.30 -11.73 17.05
N THR A 15 -3.53 -10.87 17.72
CA THR A 15 -3.86 -9.47 18.02
C THR A 15 -3.17 -8.49 17.07
N ILE A 16 -2.32 -9.01 16.18
CA ILE A 16 -1.49 -8.22 15.27
C ILE A 16 -2.15 -8.18 13.89
N MET A 17 -2.26 -6.98 13.32
CA MET A 17 -2.74 -6.75 11.97
C MET A 17 -1.67 -6.05 11.14
N HIS A 18 -1.39 -6.58 9.96
CA HIS A 18 -0.60 -5.89 8.94
C HIS A 18 -1.54 -5.23 7.93
N VAL A 19 -1.27 -3.96 7.62
CA VAL A 19 -2.00 -3.17 6.61
C VAL A 19 -0.98 -2.71 5.57
N ASP A 20 -1.30 -2.93 4.30
CA ASP A 20 -0.46 -2.65 3.13
C ASP A 20 -1.36 -2.11 2.00
N ILE A 21 -0.96 -1.00 1.37
CA ILE A 21 -1.74 -0.36 0.32
C ILE A 21 -1.32 -0.86 -1.06
N ASN A 22 -2.25 -1.55 -1.72
CA ASN A 22 -2.05 -2.06 -3.07
C ASN A 22 -1.68 -0.94 -4.06
N SER A 23 -0.57 -1.16 -4.78
CA SER A 23 -0.12 -0.26 -5.85
C SER A 23 0.03 1.19 -5.38
N CYS A 24 0.47 1.40 -4.13
CA CYS A 24 0.39 2.67 -3.40
C CYS A 24 0.59 3.93 -4.26
N PHE A 25 1.78 4.14 -4.85
CA PHE A 25 2.03 5.39 -5.59
C PHE A 25 1.08 5.56 -6.79
N ALA A 26 0.87 4.53 -7.60
CA ALA A 26 -0.05 4.61 -8.73
C ALA A 26 -1.51 4.85 -8.29
N THR A 27 -1.93 4.24 -7.18
CA THR A 27 -3.26 4.47 -6.58
C THR A 27 -3.39 5.90 -6.08
N ILE A 28 -2.36 6.46 -5.44
CA ILE A 28 -2.35 7.86 -4.99
C ILE A 28 -2.42 8.82 -6.18
N GLU A 29 -1.68 8.56 -7.27
CA GLU A 29 -1.77 9.37 -8.48
C GLU A 29 -3.16 9.31 -9.11
N GLN A 30 -3.76 8.13 -9.20
CA GLN A 30 -5.14 7.95 -9.70
C GLN A 30 -6.20 8.59 -8.78
N GLN A 31 -5.91 8.70 -7.48
CA GLN A 31 -6.76 9.40 -6.54
C GLN A 31 -6.64 10.92 -6.68
N ALA A 32 -5.42 11.43 -6.86
CA ALA A 32 -5.15 12.85 -7.05
C ALA A 32 -5.63 13.36 -8.41
N ASN A 33 -5.58 12.50 -9.45
CA ASN A 33 -6.07 12.81 -10.78
C ASN A 33 -7.05 11.72 -11.27
N PRO A 34 -8.38 11.92 -11.10
CA PRO A 34 -9.39 10.95 -11.51
C PRO A 34 -9.36 10.57 -13.00
N SER A 35 -8.80 11.41 -13.88
CA SER A 35 -8.67 11.10 -15.31
C SER A 35 -7.70 9.94 -15.62
N LEU A 36 -6.91 9.51 -14.63
CA LEU A 36 -5.99 8.37 -14.71
C LEU A 36 -6.64 7.03 -14.31
N ARG A 37 -7.85 7.05 -13.73
CA ARG A 37 -8.54 5.85 -13.28
C ARG A 37 -8.94 4.99 -14.48
N GLY A 38 -8.78 3.68 -14.38
CA GLY A 38 -9.05 2.75 -15.49
C GLY A 38 -7.99 2.75 -16.59
N LYS A 39 -6.89 3.49 -16.44
CA LYS A 39 -5.78 3.54 -17.40
C LYS A 39 -4.53 2.87 -16.84
N PRO A 40 -3.69 2.27 -17.71
CA PRO A 40 -2.40 1.73 -17.29
C PRO A 40 -1.45 2.88 -16.94
N VAL A 41 -1.19 3.04 -15.64
CA VAL A 41 -0.25 4.00 -15.06
C VAL A 41 0.93 3.28 -14.41
N ALA A 42 2.13 3.85 -14.55
CA ALA A 42 3.33 3.49 -13.81
C ALA A 42 3.97 4.75 -13.21
N VAL A 43 4.37 4.67 -11.94
CA VAL A 43 5.26 5.65 -11.31
C VAL A 43 6.67 5.13 -11.44
N ALA A 44 7.56 5.89 -12.06
CA ALA A 44 8.95 5.52 -12.31
C ALA A 44 9.92 6.53 -11.69
N ALA A 45 11.12 6.09 -11.30
CA ALA A 45 12.14 6.97 -10.71
C ALA A 45 12.47 8.19 -11.58
N PHE A 46 12.40 8.01 -12.91
CA PHE A 46 12.56 9.05 -13.92
C PHE A 46 11.65 8.72 -15.10
N ASP A 47 11.05 9.73 -15.74
CA ASP A 47 10.33 9.55 -17.01
C ASP A 47 11.32 9.49 -18.19
N SER A 48 12.07 8.40 -18.25
CA SER A 48 13.00 8.11 -19.33
C SER A 48 13.00 6.61 -19.63
N PRO A 49 13.40 6.17 -20.83
CA PRO A 49 13.40 4.75 -21.21
C PRO A 49 14.17 3.82 -20.25
N SER A 50 15.19 4.34 -19.56
CA SER A 50 15.99 3.61 -18.57
C SER A 50 15.48 3.72 -17.13
N GLY A 51 14.51 4.59 -16.86
CA GLY A 51 13.91 4.77 -15.54
C GLY A 51 13.27 3.49 -15.01
N CYS A 52 13.44 3.22 -13.72
CA CYS A 52 12.88 2.05 -13.06
C CYS A 52 11.45 2.33 -12.60
N ILE A 53 10.50 1.45 -12.93
CA ILE A 53 9.12 1.50 -12.46
C ILE A 53 9.09 1.11 -10.98
N LEU A 54 8.71 2.06 -10.13
CA LEU A 54 8.59 1.91 -8.69
C LEU A 54 7.24 1.29 -8.30
N ALA A 55 6.16 1.71 -8.98
CA ALA A 55 4.83 1.19 -8.75
C ALA A 55 4.03 1.14 -10.05
N SER A 56 3.27 0.07 -10.24
CA SER A 56 2.34 -0.06 -11.36
C SER A 56 0.91 -0.10 -10.85
N SER A 57 0.01 0.61 -11.54
CA SER A 57 -1.44 0.53 -11.35
C SER A 57 -1.95 -0.90 -11.51
N ILE A 58 -3.16 -1.17 -11.01
CA ILE A 58 -3.81 -2.47 -11.17
C ILE A 58 -4.01 -2.79 -12.67
N GLU A 59 -4.36 -1.78 -13.46
CA GLU A 59 -4.52 -1.86 -14.90
C GLU A 59 -3.22 -2.26 -15.60
N ALA A 60 -2.10 -1.59 -15.27
CA ALA A 60 -0.80 -1.95 -15.82
C ALA A 60 -0.34 -3.37 -15.39
N LYS A 61 -0.60 -3.76 -14.14
CA LYS A 61 -0.29 -5.11 -13.63
C LYS A 61 -1.04 -6.20 -14.39
N LYS A 62 -2.31 -5.97 -14.74
CA LYS A 62 -3.13 -6.90 -15.54
C LYS A 62 -2.54 -7.14 -16.94
N LEU A 63 -1.83 -6.15 -17.49
CA LEU A 63 -1.12 -6.26 -18.77
C LEU A 63 0.26 -6.94 -18.63
N GLY A 64 0.68 -7.27 -17.40
CA GLY A 64 1.97 -7.92 -17.12
C GLY A 64 3.11 -6.97 -16.78
N ILE A 65 2.86 -5.67 -16.67
CA ILE A 65 3.86 -4.67 -16.26
C ILE A 65 4.10 -4.78 -14.75
N LYS A 66 5.36 -4.86 -14.34
CA LYS A 66 5.76 -5.12 -12.96
C LYS A 66 6.65 -4.01 -12.41
N THR A 67 6.64 -3.85 -11.09
CA THR A 67 7.67 -3.07 -10.37
C THR A 67 9.06 -3.66 -10.67
N GLY A 68 10.05 -2.78 -10.84
CA GLY A 68 11.42 -3.14 -11.19
C GLY A 68 11.72 -3.14 -12.69
N PHE A 69 10.69 -3.12 -13.55
CA PHE A 69 10.89 -2.98 -14.99
C PHE A 69 11.45 -1.60 -15.33
N ARG A 70 12.18 -1.52 -16.45
CA ARG A 70 12.48 -0.24 -17.08
C ARG A 70 11.23 0.29 -17.79
N VAL A 71 11.08 1.61 -17.84
CA VAL A 71 9.97 2.25 -18.58
C VAL A 71 9.88 1.76 -20.03
N LYS A 72 11.01 1.55 -20.72
CA LYS A 72 11.01 0.99 -22.08
C LYS A 72 10.37 -0.40 -22.15
N GLU A 73 10.58 -1.25 -21.15
CA GLU A 73 10.03 -2.61 -21.11
C GLU A 73 8.52 -2.55 -20.88
N GLY A 74 8.07 -1.64 -20.01
CA GLY A 74 6.65 -1.35 -19.82
C GLY A 74 5.98 -0.82 -21.10
N LYS A 75 6.62 0.13 -21.81
CA LYS A 75 6.09 0.69 -23.05
C LYS A 75 6.09 -0.29 -24.23
N LEU A 76 6.98 -1.28 -24.24
CA LEU A 76 6.92 -2.37 -25.22
C LEU A 76 5.69 -3.26 -25.02
N ILE A 77 5.26 -3.47 -23.77
CA ILE A 77 4.05 -4.25 -23.44
C ILE A 77 2.79 -3.41 -23.69
N CYS A 78 2.81 -2.14 -23.30
CA CYS A 78 1.70 -1.22 -23.44
C CYS A 78 2.22 0.12 -23.99
N PRO A 79 2.13 0.37 -25.31
CA PRO A 79 2.57 1.62 -25.91
C PRO A 79 1.93 2.87 -25.27
N ASP A 80 0.68 2.75 -24.83
CA ASP A 80 -0.08 3.81 -24.16
C ASP A 80 0.15 3.89 -22.63
N LEU A 81 1.21 3.24 -22.11
CA LEU A 81 1.55 3.29 -20.68
C LEU A 81 1.84 4.74 -20.26
N ILE A 82 1.03 5.24 -19.33
CA ILE A 82 1.22 6.55 -18.73
C ILE A 82 2.31 6.44 -17.67
N VAL A 83 3.38 7.21 -17.82
CA VAL A 83 4.50 7.23 -16.88
C VAL A 83 4.48 8.55 -16.12
N LEU A 84 4.60 8.46 -14.81
CA LEU A 84 4.69 9.61 -13.91
C LEU A 84 5.97 9.51 -13.08
N GLU A 85 6.57 10.64 -12.77
CA GLU A 85 7.64 10.73 -11.77
C GLU A 85 7.06 10.75 -10.36
N PRO A 86 7.82 10.34 -9.32
CA PRO A 86 7.29 10.28 -7.97
C PRO A 86 7.07 11.69 -7.39
N ASP A 87 6.04 11.82 -6.56
CA ASP A 87 5.74 13.03 -5.78
C ASP A 87 5.82 12.71 -4.28
N PRO A 88 7.02 12.75 -3.68
CA PRO A 88 7.23 12.35 -2.28
C PRO A 88 6.40 13.15 -1.26
N PRO A 89 6.22 14.49 -1.39
CA PRO A 89 5.33 15.24 -0.52
C PRO A 89 3.90 14.72 -0.52
N LYS A 90 3.34 14.44 -1.70
CA LYS A 90 1.99 13.87 -1.84
C LYS A 90 1.88 12.50 -1.20
N TYR A 91 2.85 11.61 -1.42
CA TYR A 91 2.85 10.29 -0.80
C TYR A 91 2.96 10.36 0.73
N ARG A 92 3.74 11.32 1.25
CA ARG A 92 3.87 11.56 2.70
C ARG A 92 2.56 12.07 3.31
N ASP A 93 1.84 12.95 2.62
CA ASP A 93 0.52 13.41 3.09
C ASP A 93 -0.46 12.24 3.25
N VAL A 94 -0.54 11.35 2.25
CA VAL A 94 -1.38 10.15 2.32
C VAL A 94 -0.92 9.21 3.43
N HIS A 95 0.38 8.99 3.60
CA HIS A 95 0.94 8.20 4.72
C HIS A 95 0.46 8.73 6.08
N LEU A 96 0.51 10.05 6.30
CA LEU A 96 0.08 10.66 7.55
C LEU A 96 -1.43 10.49 7.77
N LYS A 97 -2.25 10.64 6.73
CA LYS A 97 -3.70 10.39 6.79
C LYS A 97 -4.01 8.94 7.15
N LEU A 98 -3.35 7.98 6.51
CA LEU A 98 -3.47 6.54 6.82
C LEU A 98 -3.07 6.28 8.28
N ARG A 99 -1.92 6.79 8.71
CA ARG A 99 -1.43 6.62 10.08
C ARG A 99 -2.42 7.18 11.11
N ASN A 100 -2.95 8.38 10.87
CA ASN A 100 -3.90 9.01 11.77
C ASN A 100 -5.22 8.22 11.86
N LEU A 101 -5.72 7.71 10.73
CA LEU A 101 -6.88 6.82 10.71
C LEU A 101 -6.62 5.53 11.49
N LEU A 102 -5.48 4.88 11.26
CA LEU A 102 -5.13 3.62 11.93
C LEU A 102 -4.95 3.81 13.45
N ARG A 103 -4.46 4.97 13.90
CA ARG A 103 -4.34 5.31 15.32
C ARG A 103 -5.68 5.40 16.06
N THR A 104 -6.79 5.54 15.34
CA THR A 104 -8.13 5.49 15.96
C THR A 104 -8.50 4.08 16.46
N TYR A 105 -7.77 3.03 16.07
CA TYR A 105 -8.00 1.66 16.53
C TYR A 105 -7.06 1.22 17.65
N THR A 106 -5.86 1.77 17.70
CA THR A 106 -4.82 1.50 18.71
C THR A 106 -3.77 2.59 18.69
N GLU A 107 -3.15 2.91 19.83
CA GLU A 107 -1.97 3.77 19.85
C GLU A 107 -0.71 3.03 19.37
N ASN A 108 -0.73 1.69 19.35
CA ASN A 108 0.39 0.87 18.92
C ASN A 108 0.33 0.62 17.40
N VAL A 109 0.64 1.67 16.64
CA VAL A 109 0.78 1.66 15.17
C VAL A 109 2.24 1.88 14.80
N ILE A 110 2.87 0.86 14.22
CA ILE A 110 4.27 0.87 13.80
C ILE A 110 4.32 0.93 12.27
N PRO A 111 4.73 2.04 11.65
CA PRO A 111 5.00 2.07 10.23
C PRO A 111 6.19 1.18 9.88
N LYS A 112 6.08 0.43 8.79
CA LYS A 112 7.17 -0.40 8.21
C LYS A 112 7.72 0.21 6.92
N SER A 113 6.87 0.91 6.18
CA SER A 113 7.23 1.68 4.98
C SER A 113 6.31 2.91 4.86
N ILE A 114 6.27 3.54 3.68
CA ILE A 114 5.35 4.64 3.37
C ILE A 114 3.88 4.19 3.33
N ASP A 115 3.62 2.91 3.05
CA ASP A 115 2.28 2.34 2.88
C ASP A 115 1.98 1.13 3.77
N GLU A 116 2.97 0.64 4.51
CA GLU A 116 2.83 -0.51 5.40
C GLU A 116 2.79 -0.11 6.88
N PHE A 117 1.86 -0.72 7.62
CA PHE A 117 1.69 -0.52 9.05
C PHE A 117 1.41 -1.84 9.77
N VAL A 118 1.98 -2.00 10.96
CA VAL A 118 1.63 -3.05 11.91
C VAL A 118 0.86 -2.44 13.07
N LEU A 119 -0.31 -2.99 13.36
CA LEU A 119 -1.16 -2.60 14.49
C LEU A 119 -1.16 -3.73 15.51
N ASN A 120 -0.98 -3.39 16.79
CA ASN A 120 -1.31 -4.31 17.89
C ASN A 120 -2.62 -3.86 18.54
N LEU A 121 -3.65 -4.71 18.45
CA LEU A 121 -4.98 -4.44 18.98
C LEU A 121 -5.22 -5.07 20.36
N GLU A 122 -4.23 -5.74 20.95
CA GLU A 122 -4.36 -6.36 22.28
C GLU A 122 -4.80 -5.32 23.32
N GLY A 123 -5.91 -5.60 24.00
CA GLY A 123 -6.49 -4.69 25.01
C GLY A 123 -7.30 -3.51 24.47
N TYR A 124 -7.34 -3.29 23.15
CA TYR A 124 -8.10 -2.18 22.55
C TYR A 124 -9.55 -2.58 22.22
N PRO A 125 -10.52 -1.63 22.29
CA PRO A 125 -11.92 -1.91 21.97
C PRO A 125 -12.14 -2.49 20.57
N ALA A 126 -11.30 -2.11 19.60
CA ALA A 126 -11.35 -2.63 18.24
C ALA A 126 -11.23 -4.16 18.20
N TYR A 127 -10.38 -4.76 19.04
CA TYR A 127 -10.18 -6.21 19.05
C TYR A 127 -11.45 -7.00 19.36
N LYS A 128 -12.35 -6.43 20.20
CA LYS A 128 -13.64 -7.04 20.54
C LYS A 128 -14.58 -7.19 19.35
N LYS A 129 -14.41 -6.38 18.30
CA LYS A 129 -15.18 -6.49 17.04
C LYS A 129 -14.73 -7.69 16.18
N GLY A 130 -13.59 -8.30 16.51
CA GLY A 130 -12.94 -9.37 15.74
C GLY A 130 -12.04 -8.84 14.62
N MET A 131 -10.86 -9.44 14.47
CA MET A 131 -9.81 -8.99 13.54
C MET A 131 -10.30 -8.84 12.09
N PHE A 132 -11.13 -9.78 11.62
CA PHE A 132 -11.67 -9.74 10.26
C PHE A 132 -12.64 -8.56 10.04
N SER A 133 -13.52 -8.30 11.00
CA SER A 133 -14.46 -7.17 10.95
C SER A 133 -13.71 -5.85 10.98
N VAL A 134 -12.70 -5.73 11.85
CA VAL A 134 -11.82 -4.55 11.92
C VAL A 134 -11.10 -4.34 10.59
N GLY A 135 -10.55 -5.40 9.98
CA GLY A 135 -9.89 -5.30 8.67
C GLY A 135 -10.83 -4.79 7.58
N LYS A 136 -12.08 -5.27 7.53
CA LYS A 136 -13.10 -4.76 6.60
C LYS A 136 -13.45 -3.29 6.88
N GLU A 137 -13.59 -2.92 8.15
CA GLU A 137 -13.88 -1.55 8.58
C GLU A 137 -12.75 -0.60 8.16
N ILE A 138 -11.48 -0.97 8.40
CA ILE A 138 -10.29 -0.23 7.97
C ILE A 138 -10.31 -0.03 6.45
N LYS A 139 -10.52 -1.08 5.65
CA LYS A 139 -10.57 -0.96 4.19
C LYS A 139 -11.67 0.02 3.73
N LYS A 140 -12.85 -0.04 4.35
CA LYS A 140 -13.96 0.88 4.04
C LYS A 140 -13.62 2.32 4.43
N ARG A 141 -13.04 2.53 5.61
CA ARG A 141 -12.70 3.86 6.11
C ARG A 141 -11.56 4.50 5.32
N ILE A 142 -10.52 3.75 4.93
CA ILE A 142 -9.47 4.26 4.04
C ILE A 142 -10.07 4.81 2.75
N LYS A 143 -10.94 4.03 2.09
CA LYS A 143 -11.63 4.45 0.85
C LYS A 143 -12.48 5.72 1.03
N ASN A 144 -13.10 5.90 2.19
CA ASN A 144 -14.05 6.99 2.41
C ASN A 144 -13.37 8.27 2.95
N GLU A 145 -12.34 8.13 3.78
CA GLU A 145 -11.73 9.24 4.51
C GLU A 145 -10.39 9.68 3.91
N VAL A 146 -9.69 8.78 3.20
CA VAL A 146 -8.39 9.07 2.58
C VAL A 146 -8.51 9.16 1.06
N GLY A 147 -9.26 8.22 0.46
CA GLY A 147 -9.47 8.10 -0.99
C GLY A 147 -9.23 6.70 -1.51
#